data_AF-X0W3Z7-F1
#
_entry.id   AF-X0W3Z7-F1
#
_cell.length_a   1.000
_cell.length_b   1.000
_cell.length_c   1.000
_cell.angle_alpha   90.00
_cell.angle_beta   90.00
_cell.angle_gamma   90.00
#
_symmetry.space_group_name_H-M   'P 1'
#
loop_
_entity.id
_entity.type
_entity.pdbx_description
1 polymer ?
#
loop_
_entity_poly.entity_id
_entity_poly.type
_entity_poly.pdbx_seq_one_letter_code
_entity_poly.pdbx_strand_id
1 'polypeptide(L)'
;KITRTNGWTQSYVSLAGKYGFYFHVTNGSIKTGVHGGTRTIPGRFGARASKLFQMLDKGHNKVKLSPQELYRITLWLDCNSEFYGAYYDTAKQARGEVVIPDLE
;
A
#
# COMPACT_ATOMS: atom_id res chain seq x y z
N LYS A 1 -1.13 5.07 -25.81
CA LYS A 1 -0.97 5.66 -24.46
C LYS A 1 -1.87 4.89 -23.50
N ILE A 2 -1.33 4.10 -22.57
CA ILE A 2 -2.15 3.50 -21.50
C ILE A 2 -2.42 4.63 -20.50
N THR A 3 -3.54 5.33 -20.65
CA THR A 3 -4.04 6.25 -19.62
C THR A 3 -4.69 5.40 -18.54
N ARG A 4 -3.89 4.97 -17.55
CA ARG A 4 -4.40 4.28 -16.36
C ARG A 4 -5.29 5.26 -15.59
N THR A 5 -6.46 4.81 -15.14
CA THR A 5 -7.40 5.62 -14.35
C THR A 5 -6.66 6.30 -13.20
N ASN A 6 -6.76 7.62 -13.08
CA ASN A 6 -6.10 8.46 -12.07
C ASN A 6 -4.55 8.54 -12.13
N GLY A 7 -3.89 7.95 -13.15
CA GLY A 7 -2.43 8.00 -13.28
C GLY A 7 -1.68 7.06 -12.33
N TRP A 8 -2.36 6.08 -11.72
CA TRP A 8 -1.74 5.14 -10.79
C TRP A 8 -1.17 3.89 -11.47
N THR A 9 -0.33 3.16 -10.75
CA THR A 9 0.19 1.88 -11.20
C THR A 9 -0.92 0.82 -11.26
N GLN A 10 -0.78 -0.16 -12.16
CA GLN A 10 -1.76 -1.26 -12.24
C GLN A 10 -1.80 -2.08 -10.94
N SER A 11 -0.65 -2.27 -10.30
CA SER A 11 -0.55 -3.01 -9.04
C SER A 11 -1.31 -2.29 -7.92
N TYR A 12 -1.18 -0.97 -7.80
CA TYR A 12 -1.94 -0.19 -6.82
C TYR A 12 -3.45 -0.37 -7.01
N VAL A 13 -3.96 -0.16 -8.23
CA VAL A 13 -5.39 -0.28 -8.55
C VAL A 13 -5.92 -1.69 -8.23
N SER A 14 -5.11 -2.72 -8.46
CA SER A 14 -5.53 -4.11 -8.28
C SER A 14 -5.46 -4.58 -6.81
N LEU A 15 -4.55 -4.01 -6.01
CA LEU A 15 -4.23 -4.52 -4.67
C LEU A 15 -4.72 -3.62 -3.55
N ALA A 16 -4.48 -2.31 -3.62
CA ALA A 16 -4.58 -1.41 -2.46
C ALA A 16 -6.01 -1.37 -1.88
N GLY A 17 -7.02 -1.13 -2.71
CA GLY A 17 -8.39 -0.93 -2.23
C GLY A 17 -9.04 -2.16 -1.60
N LYS A 18 -8.75 -3.37 -2.11
CA LYS A 18 -9.41 -4.61 -1.66
C LYS A 18 -8.57 -5.42 -0.67
N TYR A 19 -7.25 -5.36 -0.81
CA TYR A 19 -6.33 -6.25 -0.11
C TYR A 19 -5.27 -5.50 0.72
N GLY A 20 -5.02 -4.23 0.43
CA GLY A 20 -4.07 -3.39 1.14
C GLY A 20 -4.52 -2.99 2.54
N PHE A 21 -3.72 -2.13 3.15
CA PHE A 21 -4.05 -1.45 4.41
C PHE A 21 -4.14 0.05 4.15
N TYR A 22 -5.15 0.69 4.72
CA TYR A 22 -5.27 2.15 4.72
C TYR A 22 -5.72 2.64 6.10
N PHE A 23 -5.34 3.87 6.41
CA PHE A 23 -5.75 4.64 7.57
C PHE A 23 -6.01 6.07 7.10
N HIS A 24 -7.27 6.46 7.07
CA HIS A 24 -7.68 7.81 6.69
C HIS A 24 -8.54 8.42 7.80
N VAL A 25 -8.48 9.74 7.90
CA VAL A 25 -9.29 10.50 8.86
C VAL A 25 -10.33 11.33 8.12
N THR A 26 -11.54 11.35 8.65
CA THR A 26 -12.62 12.25 8.21
C THR A 26 -13.09 13.05 9.41
N ASN A 27 -13.77 14.18 9.20
CA ASN A 27 -14.35 14.92 10.32
C ASN A 27 -15.32 14.01 11.10
N GLY A 28 -15.11 13.87 12.41
CA GLY A 28 -15.87 12.95 13.27
C GLY A 28 -15.33 11.51 13.35
N SER A 29 -14.27 11.14 12.62
CA SER A 29 -13.70 9.78 12.67
C SER A 29 -13.09 9.42 14.02
N ILE A 30 -12.97 10.37 14.95
CA ILE A 30 -12.48 10.11 16.31
C ILE A 30 -13.30 9.04 17.06
N LYS A 31 -14.58 8.85 16.69
CA LYS A 31 -15.48 7.85 17.26
C LYS A 31 -15.60 6.57 16.42
N THR A 32 -15.08 6.57 15.20
CA THR A 32 -15.14 5.41 14.31
C THR A 32 -13.99 4.49 14.66
N GLY A 33 -14.27 3.26 15.10
CA GLY A 33 -13.23 2.34 15.60
C GLY A 33 -12.22 1.88 14.54
N VAL A 34 -12.53 0.82 13.78
CA VAL A 34 -11.53 0.20 12.89
C VAL A 34 -11.12 1.16 11.76
N HIS A 35 -9.82 1.48 11.71
CA HIS A 35 -9.17 2.44 10.79
C HIS A 35 -9.70 3.90 10.87
N GLY A 36 -10.30 4.25 12.00
CA GLY A 36 -10.53 5.61 12.48
C GLY A 36 -10.22 5.69 13.99
N GLY A 37 -10.46 6.82 14.63
CA GLY A 37 -10.20 6.99 16.06
C GLY A 37 -8.78 7.48 16.38
N THR A 38 -8.46 7.61 17.67
CA THR A 38 -7.19 8.19 18.16
C THR A 38 -6.10 7.17 18.49
N ARG A 39 -6.35 5.87 18.28
CA ARG A 39 -5.48 4.80 18.80
C ARG A 39 -5.36 3.64 17.83
N THR A 40 -4.20 3.00 17.85
CA THR A 40 -3.91 1.74 17.15
C THR A 40 -3.94 0.56 18.12
N ILE A 41 -4.31 -0.63 17.63
CA ILE A 41 -4.25 -1.88 18.40
C ILE A 41 -3.07 -2.72 17.86
N PRO A 42 -2.18 -3.26 18.72
CA PRO A 42 -1.07 -4.12 18.28
C PRO A 42 -1.54 -5.25 17.36
N GLY A 43 -0.87 -5.42 16.22
CA GLY A 43 -1.21 -6.44 15.22
C GLY A 43 -2.45 -6.13 14.37
N ARG A 44 -3.13 -5.00 14.58
CA ARG A 44 -4.32 -4.55 13.82
C ARG A 44 -4.05 -3.26 13.04
N PHE A 45 -2.78 -2.97 12.75
CA PHE A 45 -2.34 -1.83 11.95
C PHE A 45 -1.29 -2.27 10.92
N GLY A 46 -1.21 -1.57 9.78
CA GLY A 46 -0.22 -1.81 8.73
C GLY A 46 -0.35 -3.17 8.04
N ALA A 47 0.77 -3.72 7.61
CA ALA A 47 0.87 -4.99 6.89
C ALA A 47 0.15 -6.13 7.62
N ARG A 48 0.31 -6.24 8.94
CA ARG A 48 -0.33 -7.30 9.75
C ARG A 48 -1.86 -7.26 9.70
N ALA A 49 -2.45 -6.09 9.49
CA ALA A 49 -3.89 -5.93 9.33
C ALA A 49 -4.37 -6.11 7.89
N SER A 50 -3.47 -6.05 6.91
CA SER A 50 -3.81 -6.20 5.49
C SER A 50 -4.18 -7.65 5.15
N LYS A 51 -5.13 -7.82 4.23
CA LYS A 51 -5.47 -9.14 3.68
C LYS A 51 -4.35 -9.66 2.77
N LEU A 52 -3.64 -8.75 2.09
CA LEU A 52 -2.54 -9.09 1.19
C LEU A 52 -1.41 -9.79 1.95
N PHE A 53 -0.92 -9.21 3.05
CA PHE A 53 0.15 -9.81 3.84
C PHE A 53 -0.27 -11.18 4.41
N GLN A 54 -1.49 -11.29 4.94
CA GLN A 54 -2.01 -12.57 5.45
C GLN A 54 -2.06 -13.66 4.38
N MET A 55 -2.31 -13.29 3.12
CA MET A 55 -2.25 -14.21 1.99
C MET A 55 -0.80 -14.56 1.63
N LEU A 56 0.11 -13.58 1.60
CA LEU A 56 1.53 -13.81 1.30
C LEU A 56 2.21 -14.70 2.34
N ASP A 57 1.91 -14.49 3.62
CA ASP A 57 2.47 -15.23 4.77
C ASP A 57 2.05 -16.71 4.77
N LYS A 58 0.84 -17.01 4.32
CA LYS A 58 0.33 -18.38 4.16
C LYS A 58 0.90 -19.11 2.93
N GLY A 59 1.64 -18.40 2.08
CA GLY A 59 2.14 -18.89 0.80
C GLY A 59 1.32 -18.37 -0.40
N HIS A 60 2.01 -18.06 -1.49
CA HIS A 60 1.51 -17.32 -2.65
C HIS A 60 1.62 -18.13 -3.95
N ASN A 61 1.05 -19.33 -3.93
CA ASN A 61 1.03 -20.27 -5.06
C ASN A 61 2.44 -20.60 -5.59
N LYS A 62 2.71 -20.32 -6.88
CA LYS A 62 3.97 -20.63 -7.56
C LYS A 62 4.97 -19.47 -7.53
N VAL A 63 4.57 -18.31 -7.02
CA VAL A 63 5.46 -17.15 -6.95
C VAL A 63 6.40 -17.36 -5.75
N LYS A 64 7.68 -17.06 -5.94
CA LYS A 64 8.67 -17.03 -4.85
C LYS A 64 9.14 -15.59 -4.73
N LEU A 65 8.92 -15.00 -3.57
CA LEU A 65 9.45 -13.68 -3.25
C LEU A 65 10.75 -13.88 -2.49
N SER A 66 11.79 -13.17 -2.90
CA SER A 66 12.97 -12.98 -2.07
C SER A 66 12.60 -12.24 -0.77
N PRO A 67 13.43 -12.36 0.28
CA PRO A 67 13.23 -11.60 1.51
C PRO A 67 13.10 -10.08 1.26
N GLN A 68 13.86 -9.54 0.31
CA GLN A 68 13.82 -8.12 -0.03
C GLN A 68 12.52 -7.70 -0.72
N GLU A 69 11.96 -8.53 -1.59
CA GLU A 69 10.69 -8.24 -2.25
C GLU A 69 9.52 -8.29 -1.26
N LEU A 70 9.51 -9.31 -0.39
CA LEU A 70 8.52 -9.38 0.69
C LEU A 70 8.64 -8.17 1.62
N TYR A 71 9.86 -7.77 1.98
CA TYR A 71 10.11 -6.57 2.78
C TYR A 71 9.53 -5.31 2.13
N ARG A 72 9.74 -5.10 0.82
CA ARG A 72 9.19 -3.93 0.10
C ARG A 72 7.66 -3.90 0.12
N ILE A 73 7.01 -5.06 -0.04
CA ILE A 73 5.55 -5.15 0.03
C ILE A 73 5.05 -4.86 1.44
N THR A 74 5.69 -5.43 2.46
CA THR A 74 5.37 -5.18 3.88
C THR A 74 5.51 -3.69 4.20
N LEU A 75 6.62 -3.07 3.80
CA LEU A 75 6.87 -1.64 4.01
C LEU A 75 5.80 -0.78 3.34
N TRP A 76 5.44 -1.07 2.08
CA TRP A 76 4.37 -0.36 1.38
C TRP A 76 3.04 -0.43 2.14
N LEU A 77 2.66 -1.61 2.66
CA LEU A 77 1.44 -1.80 3.45
C LEU A 77 1.49 -1.07 4.81
N ASP A 78 2.64 -1.07 5.48
CA ASP A 78 2.85 -0.33 6.72
C ASP A 78 2.75 1.19 6.49
N CYS A 79 3.21 1.66 5.33
CA CYS A 79 3.13 3.05 4.88
C CYS A 79 1.82 3.37 4.14
N ASN A 80 0.67 2.91 4.68
CA ASN A 80 -0.66 3.27 4.19
C ASN A 80 -1.00 2.81 2.76
N SER A 81 -0.23 1.87 2.20
CA SER A 81 -0.36 1.40 0.82
C SER A 81 -0.36 2.53 -0.20
N GLU A 82 0.51 3.53 -0.05
CA GLU A 82 0.38 4.76 -0.84
C GLU A 82 0.46 4.58 -2.37
N PHE A 83 -0.20 5.51 -3.08
CA PHE A 83 -0.35 5.47 -4.54
C PHE A 83 0.91 5.87 -5.30
N TYR A 84 1.71 6.78 -4.77
CA TYR A 84 3.02 7.17 -5.32
C TYR A 84 4.12 7.01 -4.27
N GLY A 85 5.31 6.62 -4.72
CA GLY A 85 6.52 6.62 -3.89
C GLY A 85 7.20 7.99 -3.84
N ALA A 86 6.95 8.83 -4.84
CA ALA A 86 7.38 10.22 -4.93
C ALA A 86 6.29 11.05 -5.62
N TYR A 87 6.07 12.30 -5.20
CA TYR A 87 4.99 13.14 -5.75
C TYR A 87 5.40 13.95 -6.98
N TYR A 88 6.41 13.48 -7.69
CA TYR A 88 6.88 13.99 -8.98
C TYR A 88 7.11 12.82 -9.94
N ASP A 89 7.25 13.11 -11.23
CA ASP A 89 7.40 12.09 -12.28
C ASP A 89 6.33 10.98 -12.21
N THR A 90 5.11 11.33 -11.77
CA THR A 90 4.02 10.37 -11.53
C THR A 90 3.66 9.60 -12.79
N ALA A 91 3.84 10.19 -13.97
CA ALA A 91 3.65 9.51 -15.25
C ALA A 91 4.66 8.37 -15.50
N LYS A 92 5.90 8.48 -15.00
CA LYS A 92 6.90 7.38 -15.04
C LYS A 92 6.46 6.26 -14.10
N GLN A 93 6.10 6.60 -12.87
CA GLN A 93 5.60 5.63 -11.89
C GLN A 93 4.34 4.91 -12.39
N ALA A 94 3.40 5.65 -13.00
CA ALA A 94 2.20 5.09 -13.62
C ALA A 94 2.54 3.97 -14.61
N ARG A 95 3.67 4.06 -15.32
CA ARG A 95 4.16 3.05 -16.26
C ARG A 95 4.88 1.87 -15.61
N GLY A 96 5.13 1.93 -14.31
CA GLY A 96 5.89 0.95 -13.54
C GLY A 96 7.39 1.25 -13.47
N GLU A 97 7.81 2.43 -13.92
CA GLU A 97 9.21 2.84 -13.81
C GLU A 97 9.54 3.25 -12.37
N VAL A 98 10.76 2.94 -11.94
CA VAL A 98 11.27 3.33 -10.62
C VAL A 98 11.57 4.82 -10.62
N VAL A 99 11.01 5.54 -9.66
CA VAL A 99 11.37 6.93 -9.34
C VAL A 99 12.00 6.91 -7.95
N ILE A 100 13.26 7.35 -7.86
CA ILE A 100 13.98 7.46 -6.60
C ILE A 100 13.52 8.75 -5.93
N PRO A 101 13.05 8.74 -4.66
CA PRO A 101 12.62 9.93 -3.96
C PRO A 101 13.78 10.91 -3.76
N ASP A 102 13.45 12.20 -3.76
CA ASP A 102 14.40 13.28 -3.55
C ASP A 102 14.38 13.64 -2.06
N LEU A 103 15.53 14.01 -1.52
CA LEU A 103 15.70 14.41 -0.13
C LEU A 103 15.85 15.93 0.01
N GLU A 104 15.87 16.66 -1.10
CA GLU A 104 15.99 18.12 -1.15
C GLU A 104 14.65 18.87 -1.02
#